data_AF-A0A1H4JGE9-F1
#
_entry.id   AF-A0A1H4JGE9-F1
#
_cell.length_a   1.000
_cell.length_b   1.000
_cell.length_c   1.000
_cell.angle_alpha   90.00
_cell.angle_beta   90.00
_cell.angle_gamma   90.00
#
_symmetry.space_group_name_H-M   'P 1'
#
loop_
_entity.id
_entity.type
_entity.pdbx_description
1 polymer ?
#
loop_
_entity_poly.entity_id
_entity_poly.type
_entity_poly.pdbx_seq_one_letter_code
_entity_poly.pdbx_strand_id
1 'polypeptide(L)'
;MRLVLALAALASSLLVAPAAEAATLPACRHFYPGPIPDRPVTGGHGPGTLVGAVDVSNRLPAPGSVGGGLGGDGKVTFTFARVPGAKAYRAFRNGQALQWISDWGQPTLTVTDASPCQNANYQLYAMTAEDNSPGSLGQISTAYRLDGANRLAAYRIPAGTTLNYRVTAYNDVAQTALGYQAGPGFCAVDARLVPWGTRFSVPGYGECYAADIGSWIKDDIVDVWLPGPQADAWGIQSLTLTIR
;
A
#
# COMPACT_ATOMS: atom_id res chain seq x y z
N MET A 1 64.81 -5.43 47.27
CA MET A 1 63.35 -5.50 47.48
C MET A 1 62.68 -5.03 46.19
N ARG A 2 62.19 -5.95 45.35
CA ARG A 2 61.61 -5.62 44.02
C ARG A 2 60.14 -5.23 44.21
N LEU A 3 59.78 -4.00 43.83
CA LEU A 3 58.41 -3.50 43.77
C LEU A 3 57.74 -4.09 42.52
N VAL A 4 56.65 -4.85 42.70
CA VAL A 4 55.80 -5.33 41.59
C VAL A 4 54.55 -4.45 41.56
N LEU A 5 54.40 -3.65 40.50
CA LEU A 5 53.19 -2.88 40.22
C LEU A 5 52.14 -3.83 39.61
N ALA A 6 51.03 -4.07 40.31
CA ALA A 6 49.89 -4.78 39.77
C ALA A 6 49.00 -3.80 38.98
N LEU A 7 48.95 -3.94 37.66
CA LEU A 7 47.96 -3.27 36.81
C LEU A 7 46.61 -3.97 36.99
N ALA A 8 45.64 -3.27 37.59
CA ALA A 8 44.25 -3.73 37.63
C ALA A 8 43.56 -3.36 36.31
N ALA A 9 43.22 -4.35 35.49
CA ALA A 9 42.40 -4.16 34.30
C ALA A 9 40.91 -4.08 34.71
N LEU A 10 40.32 -2.90 34.61
CA LEU A 10 38.88 -2.70 34.75
C LEU A 10 38.19 -3.22 33.47
N ALA A 11 37.53 -4.37 33.58
CA ALA A 11 36.66 -4.87 32.52
C ALA A 11 35.34 -4.11 32.55
N SER A 12 35.17 -3.16 31.63
CA SER A 12 33.89 -2.48 31.38
C SER A 12 32.93 -3.46 30.70
N SER A 13 31.98 -4.00 31.45
CA SER A 13 30.86 -4.77 30.92
C SER A 13 29.92 -3.84 30.15
N LEU A 14 29.96 -3.91 28.82
CA LEU A 14 28.94 -3.32 27.96
C LEU A 14 27.61 -4.06 28.22
N LEU A 15 26.71 -3.42 28.98
CA LEU A 15 25.31 -3.82 29.07
C LEU A 15 24.65 -3.59 27.71
N VAL A 16 24.53 -4.66 26.91
CA VAL A 16 23.67 -4.65 25.73
C VAL A 16 22.24 -4.53 26.25
N ALA A 17 21.62 -3.37 26.03
CA ALA A 17 20.20 -3.19 26.32
C ALA A 17 19.40 -4.23 25.51
N PRO A 18 18.41 -4.92 26.11
CA PRO A 18 17.57 -5.83 25.37
C PRO A 18 16.90 -5.08 24.22
N ALA A 19 16.80 -5.72 23.05
CA ALA A 19 16.02 -5.18 21.95
C ALA A 19 14.60 -4.92 22.46
N ALA A 20 14.13 -3.67 22.34
CA ALA A 20 12.77 -3.33 22.72
C ALA A 20 11.81 -4.21 21.92
N GLU A 21 10.90 -4.89 22.62
CA GLU A 21 9.86 -5.70 21.99
C GLU A 21 8.94 -4.79 21.17
N ALA A 22 8.62 -5.20 19.94
CA ALA A 22 7.70 -4.47 19.08
C ALA A 22 6.35 -4.29 19.78
N ALA A 23 5.69 -3.14 19.60
CA ALA A 23 4.42 -2.91 20.27
C ALA A 23 3.33 -3.83 19.69
N THR A 24 2.47 -4.37 20.56
CA THR A 24 1.34 -5.20 20.13
C THR A 24 0.17 -4.32 19.66
N LEU A 25 0.10 -4.07 18.36
CA LEU A 25 -1.02 -3.36 17.72
C LEU A 25 -2.19 -4.32 17.41
N PRO A 26 -3.44 -3.84 17.38
CA PRO A 26 -4.58 -4.66 16.96
C PRO A 26 -4.43 -5.11 15.50
N ALA A 27 -4.96 -6.29 15.16
CA ALA A 27 -4.96 -6.77 13.78
C ALA A 27 -5.73 -5.82 12.84
N CYS A 28 -5.20 -5.56 11.65
CA CYS A 28 -5.90 -4.74 10.66
C CYS A 28 -7.16 -5.44 10.14
N ARG A 29 -8.31 -4.76 10.29
CA ARG A 29 -9.58 -5.21 9.73
C ARG A 29 -9.77 -4.69 8.32
N HIS A 30 -10.46 -5.47 7.49
CA HIS A 30 -10.98 -4.98 6.22
C HIS A 30 -11.92 -3.80 6.49
N PHE A 31 -11.94 -2.81 5.60
CA PHE A 31 -12.75 -1.61 5.79
C PHE A 31 -14.25 -1.90 5.77
N TYR A 32 -14.67 -2.92 5.01
CA TYR A 32 -16.02 -3.44 5.04
C TYR A 32 -16.13 -4.61 6.04
N PRO A 33 -16.91 -4.46 7.14
CA PRO A 33 -17.07 -5.48 8.17
C PRO A 33 -18.21 -6.47 7.89
N GLY A 34 -19.02 -6.23 6.85
CA GLY A 34 -20.19 -7.05 6.55
C GLY A 34 -19.84 -8.41 5.96
N PRO A 35 -20.86 -9.30 5.82
CA PRO A 35 -20.69 -10.58 5.16
C PRO A 35 -20.38 -10.38 3.68
N ILE A 36 -19.55 -11.26 3.13
CA ILE A 36 -19.30 -11.34 1.69
C ILE A 36 -20.23 -12.42 1.14
N PRO A 37 -20.99 -12.14 0.07
CA PRO A 37 -21.78 -13.17 -0.59
C PRO A 37 -20.91 -14.34 -1.03
N ASP A 38 -21.47 -15.55 -1.02
CA ASP A 38 -20.78 -16.66 -1.65
C ASP A 38 -20.57 -16.38 -3.14
N ARG A 39 -19.34 -16.59 -3.60
CA ARG A 39 -18.87 -16.26 -4.94
C ARG A 39 -18.11 -17.45 -5.51
N PRO A 40 -18.82 -18.54 -5.85
CA PRO A 40 -18.19 -19.74 -6.37
C PRO A 40 -17.52 -19.48 -7.72
N VAL A 41 -16.49 -20.26 -8.03
CA VAL A 41 -15.83 -20.22 -9.34
C VAL A 41 -16.84 -20.63 -10.41
N THR A 42 -17.09 -19.74 -11.36
CA THR A 42 -17.99 -19.97 -12.50
C THR A 42 -17.24 -20.20 -13.80
N GLY A 43 -15.93 -19.92 -13.84
CA GLY A 43 -15.16 -19.88 -15.07
C GLY A 43 -15.46 -18.61 -15.87
N GLY A 44 -15.05 -18.59 -17.14
CA GLY A 44 -15.25 -17.45 -18.04
C GLY A 44 -14.09 -17.33 -19.02
N HIS A 45 -14.03 -16.23 -19.76
CA HIS A 45 -12.93 -15.94 -20.68
C HIS A 45 -12.53 -14.47 -20.61
N GLY A 46 -11.24 -14.23 -20.86
CA GLY A 46 -10.66 -12.90 -20.89
C GLY A 46 -11.07 -12.05 -22.09
N PRO A 47 -10.57 -10.81 -22.18
CA PRO A 47 -10.84 -9.87 -23.27
C PRO A 47 -10.33 -10.30 -24.66
N GLY A 48 -9.75 -11.50 -24.79
CA GLY A 48 -9.07 -11.98 -26.00
C GLY A 48 -7.69 -11.34 -26.18
N THR A 49 -7.63 -10.02 -26.24
CA THR A 49 -6.37 -9.24 -26.24
C THR A 49 -5.98 -8.86 -24.82
N LEU A 50 -4.76 -9.23 -24.41
CA LEU A 50 -4.28 -8.93 -23.06
C LEU A 50 -4.13 -7.42 -22.82
N VAL A 51 -4.53 -6.99 -21.62
CA VAL A 51 -4.40 -5.62 -21.14
C VAL A 51 -2.93 -5.31 -20.83
N GLY A 52 -2.45 -4.20 -21.37
CA GLY A 52 -1.08 -3.72 -21.14
C GLY A 52 -0.89 -3.02 -19.80
N ALA A 53 0.36 -2.77 -19.42
CA ALA A 53 0.67 -2.10 -18.17
C ALA A 53 0.20 -0.64 -18.15
N VAL A 54 -0.43 -0.22 -17.05
CA VAL A 54 -0.78 1.18 -16.82
C VAL A 54 0.49 2.03 -16.65
N ASP A 55 0.59 3.13 -17.40
CA ASP A 55 1.64 4.14 -17.23
C ASP A 55 1.15 5.28 -16.33
N VAL A 56 1.93 5.58 -15.28
CA VAL A 56 1.70 6.67 -14.32
C VAL A 56 2.91 7.62 -14.25
N SER A 57 3.91 7.43 -15.12
CA SER A 57 5.19 8.13 -15.07
C SER A 57 5.09 9.64 -15.36
N ASN A 58 4.03 10.07 -16.06
CA ASN A 58 3.74 11.46 -16.36
C ASN A 58 3.15 12.26 -15.18
N ARG A 59 2.87 11.60 -14.05
CA ARG A 59 2.32 12.22 -12.84
C ARG A 59 3.45 12.68 -11.93
N LEU A 60 3.14 13.57 -10.96
CA LEU A 60 4.09 13.94 -9.91
C LEU A 60 4.69 12.68 -9.26
N PRO A 61 6.00 12.68 -8.96
CA PRO A 61 6.63 11.55 -8.31
C PRO A 61 6.04 11.35 -6.91
N ALA A 62 6.06 10.10 -6.44
CA ALA A 62 5.63 9.80 -5.09
C ALA A 62 6.50 10.55 -4.04
N PRO A 63 5.91 11.00 -2.92
CA PRO A 63 6.68 11.57 -1.83
C PRO A 63 7.77 10.62 -1.32
N GLY A 64 8.99 11.13 -1.17
CA GLY A 64 10.15 10.40 -0.68
C GLY A 64 10.53 10.77 0.75
N SER A 65 11.65 10.23 1.22
CA SER A 65 12.21 10.52 2.55
C SER A 65 11.21 10.27 3.69
N VAL A 66 10.37 9.24 3.54
CA VAL A 66 9.41 8.84 4.55
C VAL A 66 10.15 8.27 5.75
N GLY A 67 9.92 8.84 6.92
CA GLY A 67 10.54 8.42 8.17
C GLY A 67 9.64 8.71 9.37
N GLY A 68 9.84 7.99 10.47
CA GLY A 68 8.96 8.03 11.63
C GLY A 68 8.59 6.63 12.07
N GLY A 69 7.53 6.49 12.84
CA GLY A 69 7.17 5.21 13.44
C GLY A 69 6.10 5.33 14.50
N LEU A 70 5.95 4.26 15.27
CA LEU A 70 5.03 4.21 16.40
C LEU A 70 5.64 4.90 17.62
N GLY A 71 4.95 5.92 18.13
CA GLY A 71 5.30 6.63 19.35
C GLY A 71 4.84 5.91 20.61
N GLY A 72 5.36 6.33 21.76
CA GLY A 72 4.92 5.84 23.08
C GLY A 72 3.48 6.22 23.43
N ASP A 73 2.85 7.10 22.66
CA ASP A 73 1.43 7.46 22.73
C ASP A 73 0.51 6.50 21.94
N GLY A 74 1.09 5.43 21.34
CA GLY A 74 0.35 4.43 20.58
C GLY A 74 -0.05 4.88 19.17
N LYS A 75 0.46 6.02 18.70
CA LYS A 75 0.17 6.56 17.36
C LYS A 75 1.34 6.34 16.42
N VAL A 76 1.05 6.14 15.13
CA VAL A 76 2.10 6.18 14.11
C VAL A 76 2.18 7.61 13.58
N THR A 77 3.33 8.26 13.79
CA THR A 77 3.62 9.57 13.21
C THR A 77 4.80 9.45 12.26
N PHE A 78 4.65 10.00 11.06
CA PHE A 78 5.71 10.00 10.07
C PHE A 78 5.76 11.30 9.28
N THR A 79 6.95 11.58 8.78
CA THR A 79 7.27 12.75 7.98
C THR A 79 7.71 12.34 6.58
N PHE A 80 7.55 13.24 5.62
CA PHE A 80 8.04 13.06 4.25
C PHE A 80 8.51 14.39 3.64
N ALA A 81 9.38 14.30 2.63
CA ALA A 81 9.89 15.48 1.94
C ALA A 81 8.85 16.06 0.98
N ARG A 82 8.78 17.39 0.90
CA ARG A 82 7.95 18.11 -0.06
C ARG A 82 8.33 17.75 -1.50
N VAL A 83 7.33 17.51 -2.35
CA VAL A 83 7.47 17.26 -3.79
C VAL A 83 7.36 18.59 -4.56
N PRO A 84 8.36 18.96 -5.39
CA PRO A 84 8.25 20.14 -6.24
C PRO A 84 7.01 20.12 -7.14
N GLY A 85 6.30 21.24 -7.21
CA GLY A 85 5.06 21.37 -7.99
C GLY A 85 3.79 20.86 -7.28
N ALA A 86 3.92 20.21 -6.12
CA ALA A 86 2.76 19.82 -5.33
C ALA A 86 2.01 21.03 -4.74
N LYS A 87 0.69 20.86 -4.60
CA LYS A 87 -0.23 21.77 -3.92
C LYS A 87 -0.87 21.12 -2.70
N ALA A 88 -0.99 19.80 -2.70
CA ALA A 88 -1.45 19.03 -1.55
C ALA A 88 -0.95 17.58 -1.62
N TYR A 89 -1.24 16.82 -0.57
CA TYR A 89 -0.92 15.41 -0.43
C TYR A 89 -2.09 14.66 0.19
N ARG A 90 -2.17 13.36 -0.12
CA ARG A 90 -3.11 12.46 0.53
C ARG A 90 -2.34 11.27 1.09
N ALA A 91 -2.57 10.97 2.36
CA ALA A 91 -2.03 9.81 3.04
C ALA A 91 -3.14 8.78 3.28
N PHE A 92 -2.76 7.51 3.26
CA PHE A 92 -3.65 6.37 3.36
C PHE A 92 -3.08 5.31 4.30
N ARG A 93 -3.98 4.51 4.86
CA ARG A 93 -3.68 3.25 5.53
C ARG A 93 -4.53 2.14 4.94
N ASN A 94 -3.90 1.13 4.34
CA ASN A 94 -4.61 0.00 3.72
C ASN A 94 -5.74 0.47 2.76
N GLY A 95 -5.44 1.45 1.90
CA GLY A 95 -6.40 2.03 0.96
C GLY A 95 -7.48 2.93 1.59
N GLN A 96 -7.50 3.09 2.91
CA GLN A 96 -8.41 4.02 3.60
C GLN A 96 -7.72 5.36 3.79
N ALA A 97 -8.43 6.45 3.48
CA ALA A 97 -7.88 7.78 3.62
C ALA A 97 -7.57 8.11 5.08
N LEU A 98 -6.33 8.54 5.33
CA LEU A 98 -5.84 8.87 6.65
C LEU A 98 -5.84 10.39 6.88
N GLN A 99 -5.24 11.15 5.96
CA GLN A 99 -5.07 12.58 6.13
C GLN A 99 -4.94 13.31 4.79
N TRP A 100 -5.55 14.49 4.70
CA TRP A 100 -5.28 15.48 3.66
C TRP A 100 -4.26 16.49 4.20
N ILE A 101 -3.26 16.86 3.39
CA ILE A 101 -2.23 17.80 3.79
C ILE A 101 -2.05 18.85 2.69
N SER A 102 -2.40 20.10 2.98
CA SER A 102 -2.13 21.24 2.09
C SER A 102 -0.65 21.63 2.10
N ASP A 103 -0.13 22.00 0.93
CA ASP A 103 1.25 22.43 0.76
C ASP A 103 1.39 23.95 0.92
N TRP A 104 1.90 24.39 2.06
CA TRP A 104 2.19 25.79 2.37
C TRP A 104 3.66 26.17 2.13
N GLY A 105 4.43 25.32 1.43
CA GLY A 105 5.85 25.51 1.17
C GLY A 105 6.78 24.94 2.26
N GLN A 106 6.24 24.18 3.22
CA GLN A 106 7.06 23.53 4.25
C GLN A 106 7.99 22.47 3.64
N PRO A 107 9.28 22.38 4.03
CA PRO A 107 10.23 21.43 3.45
C PRO A 107 9.88 19.96 3.79
N THR A 108 9.26 19.76 4.95
CA THR A 108 8.86 18.47 5.49
C THR A 108 7.40 18.55 5.94
N LEU A 109 6.63 17.51 5.65
CA LEU A 109 5.23 17.38 6.01
C LEU A 109 5.05 16.19 6.96
N THR A 110 3.98 16.20 7.76
CA THR A 110 3.73 15.20 8.80
C THR A 110 2.35 14.57 8.65
N VAL A 111 2.27 13.26 8.90
CA VAL A 111 1.04 12.47 8.97
C VAL A 111 0.96 11.78 10.33
N THR A 112 -0.25 11.66 10.87
CA THR A 112 -0.49 10.88 12.09
C THR A 112 -1.65 9.91 11.90
N ASP A 113 -1.41 8.65 12.26
CA ASP A 113 -2.43 7.64 12.47
C ASP A 113 -2.68 7.45 13.96
N ALA A 114 -3.86 7.89 14.40
CA ALA A 114 -4.29 7.81 15.79
C ALA A 114 -4.77 6.41 16.22
N SER A 115 -4.94 5.47 15.30
CA SER A 115 -5.45 4.13 15.60
C SER A 115 -4.78 3.07 14.72
N PRO A 116 -3.43 2.95 14.78
CA PRO A 116 -2.67 2.06 13.93
C PRO A 116 -3.02 0.59 14.18
N CYS A 117 -2.77 -0.24 13.18
CA CYS A 117 -3.00 -1.67 13.25
C CYS A 117 -1.78 -2.43 12.72
N GLN A 118 -1.67 -3.70 13.12
CA GLN A 118 -0.53 -4.55 12.82
C GLN A 118 -0.35 -4.74 11.31
N ASN A 119 0.88 -4.58 10.82
CA ASN A 119 1.25 -4.73 9.42
C ASN A 119 0.52 -3.78 8.45
N ALA A 120 -0.01 -2.66 8.94
CA ALA A 120 -0.67 -1.66 8.12
C ALA A 120 0.27 -1.12 7.01
N ASN A 121 -0.25 -1.02 5.80
CA ASN A 121 0.40 -0.37 4.67
C ASN A 121 0.09 1.12 4.69
N TYR A 122 1.08 1.95 5.04
CA TYR A 122 1.00 3.40 4.92
C TYR A 122 1.50 3.82 3.54
N GLN A 123 0.72 4.64 2.84
CA GLN A 123 1.05 5.13 1.50
C GLN A 123 0.58 6.57 1.32
N LEU A 124 1.20 7.28 0.39
CA LEU A 124 0.87 8.68 0.11
C LEU A 124 1.22 9.06 -1.33
N TYR A 125 0.51 10.05 -1.85
CA TYR A 125 0.85 10.71 -3.12
C TYR A 125 0.84 12.23 -2.96
N ALA A 126 1.51 12.92 -3.88
CA ALA A 126 1.40 14.36 -4.07
C ALA A 126 0.31 14.70 -5.11
N MET A 127 -0.23 15.91 -5.07
CA MET A 127 -1.23 16.39 -6.03
C MET A 127 -0.81 17.74 -6.62
N THR A 128 -1.06 17.97 -7.91
CA THR A 128 -0.77 19.25 -8.58
C THR A 128 -1.82 20.33 -8.30
N ALA A 129 -2.95 19.97 -7.69
CA ALA A 129 -4.02 20.86 -7.27
C ALA A 129 -4.63 20.37 -5.95
N GLU A 130 -5.31 21.27 -5.22
CA GLU A 130 -6.06 20.89 -4.01
C GLU A 130 -7.45 20.37 -4.38
N ASP A 131 -7.50 19.25 -5.11
CA ASP A 131 -8.74 18.62 -5.55
C ASP A 131 -8.62 17.08 -5.61
N ASN A 132 -9.71 16.41 -6.00
CA ASN A 132 -9.72 14.95 -6.24
C ASN A 132 -9.89 14.65 -7.75
N SER A 133 -9.39 15.50 -8.63
CA SER A 133 -9.48 15.25 -10.07
C SER A 133 -8.45 14.19 -10.47
N PRO A 134 -8.78 13.19 -11.32
CA PRO A 134 -7.83 12.13 -11.67
C PRO A 134 -6.55 12.65 -12.32
N GLY A 135 -6.62 13.82 -12.97
CA GLY A 135 -5.47 14.49 -13.60
C GLY A 135 -4.53 15.17 -12.62
N SER A 136 -4.97 15.49 -11.40
CA SER A 136 -4.11 16.15 -10.40
C SER A 136 -3.30 15.18 -9.55
N LEU A 137 -3.73 13.91 -9.47
CA LEU A 137 -3.14 12.91 -8.58
C LEU A 137 -1.79 12.41 -9.08
N GLY A 138 -0.81 12.41 -8.17
CA GLY A 138 0.54 11.90 -8.35
C GLY A 138 0.62 10.37 -8.35
N GLN A 139 1.85 9.86 -8.41
CA GLN A 139 2.14 8.45 -8.20
C GLN A 139 1.99 8.10 -6.71
N ILE A 140 1.36 6.96 -6.40
CA ILE A 140 1.33 6.42 -5.03
C ILE A 140 2.74 5.96 -4.64
N SER A 141 3.14 6.24 -3.41
CA SER A 141 4.40 5.75 -2.84
C SER A 141 4.43 4.22 -2.77
N THR A 142 5.63 3.67 -2.57
CA THR A 142 5.76 2.33 -1.98
C THR A 142 5.00 2.27 -0.65
N ALA A 143 4.65 1.07 -0.20
CA ALA A 143 4.07 0.90 1.12
C ALA A 143 5.14 1.07 2.18
N TYR A 144 4.74 1.57 3.34
CA TYR A 144 5.58 1.61 4.54
C TYR A 144 4.88 0.82 5.64
N ARG A 145 5.62 -0.06 6.31
CA ARG A 145 5.16 -0.84 7.47
C ARG A 145 6.07 -0.56 8.65
N LEU A 146 5.55 -0.72 9.86
CA LEU A 146 6.40 -0.75 11.05
C LEU A 146 7.29 -1.99 11.00
N ASP A 147 8.59 -1.80 11.22
CA ASP A 147 9.55 -2.87 11.45
C ASP A 147 9.53 -3.33 12.92
N GLY A 148 10.40 -4.29 13.26
CA GLY A 148 10.52 -4.80 14.63
C GLY A 148 11.02 -3.76 15.65
N ALA A 149 11.55 -2.62 15.19
CA ALA A 149 11.96 -1.49 16.02
C ALA A 149 10.90 -0.37 16.03
N ASN A 150 9.67 -0.66 15.60
CA ASN A 150 8.56 0.30 15.53
C ASN A 150 8.85 1.50 14.62
N ARG A 151 9.72 1.36 13.63
CA ARG A 151 10.03 2.41 12.63
C ARG A 151 9.38 2.07 11.30
N LEU A 152 8.93 3.09 10.57
CA LEU A 152 8.46 2.88 9.21
C LEU A 152 9.62 2.49 8.30
N ALA A 153 9.48 1.34 7.65
CA ALA A 153 10.36 0.83 6.63
C ALA A 153 9.58 0.60 5.33
N ALA A 154 10.24 0.84 4.19
CA ALA A 154 9.65 0.57 2.89
C ALA A 154 9.35 -0.94 2.76
N TYR A 155 8.17 -1.23 2.23
CA TYR A 155 7.64 -2.57 2.03
C TYR A 155 7.14 -2.72 0.60
N ARG A 156 7.54 -3.82 -0.02
CA ARG A 156 7.02 -4.28 -1.29
C ARG A 156 6.89 -5.79 -1.25
N ILE A 157 5.90 -6.31 -1.98
CA ILE A 157 5.85 -7.74 -2.24
C ILE A 157 7.00 -8.05 -3.23
N PRO A 158 7.84 -9.08 -2.99
CA PRO A 158 8.91 -9.41 -3.92
C PRO A 158 8.39 -9.76 -5.32
N ALA A 159 9.05 -9.26 -6.35
CA ALA A 159 8.77 -9.65 -7.73
C ALA A 159 8.92 -11.17 -7.90
N GLY A 160 8.03 -11.77 -8.70
CA GLY A 160 7.93 -13.22 -8.87
C GLY A 160 7.13 -13.94 -7.78
N THR A 161 6.68 -13.25 -6.73
CA THR A 161 5.73 -13.82 -5.77
C THR A 161 4.46 -14.23 -6.49
N THR A 162 4.01 -15.47 -6.24
CA THR A 162 2.76 -16.00 -6.79
C THR A 162 1.65 -15.96 -5.75
N LEU A 163 0.44 -15.62 -6.19
CA LEU A 163 -0.73 -15.45 -5.33
C LEU A 163 -1.92 -16.20 -5.92
N ASN A 164 -2.45 -17.21 -5.22
CA ASN A 164 -3.62 -17.97 -5.68
C ASN A 164 -4.90 -17.27 -5.20
N TYR A 165 -5.55 -16.53 -6.09
CA TYR A 165 -6.64 -15.62 -5.76
C TYR A 165 -7.88 -15.94 -6.59
N ARG A 166 -9.05 -15.62 -6.03
CA ARG A 166 -10.28 -15.49 -6.80
C ARG A 166 -10.26 -14.16 -7.55
N VAL A 167 -10.45 -14.21 -8.85
CA VAL A 167 -10.45 -13.04 -9.73
C VAL A 167 -11.84 -12.84 -10.32
N THR A 168 -12.47 -11.74 -9.95
CA THR A 168 -13.75 -11.27 -10.51
C THR A 168 -13.51 -10.12 -11.48
N ALA A 169 -14.57 -9.59 -12.09
CA ALA A 169 -14.49 -8.35 -12.85
C ALA A 169 -15.53 -7.30 -12.43
N TYR A 170 -15.18 -6.04 -12.64
CA TYR A 170 -16.04 -4.86 -12.51
C TYR A 170 -15.98 -4.00 -13.78
N ASN A 171 -16.96 -3.12 -13.97
CA ASN A 171 -17.07 -2.28 -15.17
C ASN A 171 -17.46 -0.82 -14.89
N ASP A 172 -17.39 -0.38 -13.63
CA ASP A 172 -17.70 1.00 -13.25
C ASP A 172 -16.77 1.99 -13.95
N VAL A 173 -17.33 3.13 -14.36
CA VAL A 173 -16.61 4.20 -15.08
C VAL A 173 -16.30 5.39 -14.18
N ALA A 174 -16.32 5.19 -12.86
CA ALA A 174 -16.00 6.20 -11.86
C ALA A 174 -14.49 6.27 -11.58
N GLN A 175 -14.11 7.00 -10.54
CA GLN A 175 -12.75 6.93 -10.02
C GLN A 175 -12.58 5.66 -9.18
N THR A 176 -11.43 5.00 -9.35
CA THR A 176 -10.90 4.04 -8.39
C THR A 176 -10.75 4.70 -7.01
N ALA A 177 -10.66 3.91 -5.94
CA ALA A 177 -10.44 4.43 -4.60
C ALA A 177 -9.10 5.18 -4.42
N LEU A 178 -8.08 4.89 -5.23
CA LEU A 178 -6.84 5.69 -5.30
C LEU A 178 -7.06 7.02 -6.04
N GLY A 179 -8.19 7.18 -6.74
CA GLY A 179 -8.64 8.40 -7.41
C GLY A 179 -8.34 8.47 -8.91
N TYR A 180 -7.71 7.44 -9.50
CA TYR A 180 -7.54 7.35 -10.94
C TYR A 180 -8.85 7.01 -11.63
N GLN A 181 -9.04 7.48 -12.87
CA GLN A 181 -10.18 7.08 -13.70
C GLN A 181 -10.15 5.57 -13.93
N ALA A 182 -11.21 4.85 -13.54
CA ALA A 182 -11.29 3.40 -13.74
C ALA A 182 -11.22 3.05 -15.23
N GLY A 183 -10.63 1.90 -15.52
CA GLY A 183 -10.33 1.48 -16.89
C GLY A 183 -9.38 0.28 -16.92
N PRO A 184 -9.05 -0.23 -18.12
CA PRO A 184 -8.19 -1.40 -18.27
C PRO A 184 -6.86 -1.22 -17.53
N GLY A 185 -6.50 -2.25 -16.78
CA GLY A 185 -5.25 -2.34 -16.03
C GLY A 185 -5.36 -1.81 -14.60
N PHE A 186 -6.40 -1.07 -14.25
CA PHE A 186 -6.69 -0.77 -12.84
C PHE A 186 -7.47 -1.93 -12.22
N CYS A 187 -6.95 -2.44 -11.11
CA CYS A 187 -7.51 -3.61 -10.44
C CYS A 187 -7.78 -3.30 -8.96
N ALA A 188 -8.91 -3.81 -8.47
CA ALA A 188 -9.28 -3.72 -7.07
C ALA A 188 -8.64 -4.87 -6.29
N VAL A 189 -8.16 -4.56 -5.08
CA VAL A 189 -7.45 -5.51 -4.22
C VAL A 189 -7.85 -5.30 -2.76
N ASP A 190 -7.57 -6.28 -1.90
CA ASP A 190 -7.47 -6.02 -0.47
C ASP A 190 -6.15 -5.30 -0.16
N ALA A 191 -6.22 -3.98 0.05
CA ALA A 191 -5.04 -3.14 0.27
C ALA A 191 -4.27 -3.43 1.58
N ARG A 192 -4.78 -4.32 2.45
CA ARG A 192 -4.01 -4.86 3.59
C ARG A 192 -2.96 -5.88 3.13
N LEU A 193 -3.30 -6.65 2.09
CA LEU A 193 -2.49 -7.76 1.58
C LEU A 193 -1.67 -7.35 0.35
N VAL A 194 -2.30 -6.63 -0.59
CA VAL A 194 -1.67 -6.10 -1.81
C VAL A 194 -1.71 -4.58 -1.75
N PRO A 195 -0.63 -3.90 -1.33
CA PRO A 195 -0.64 -2.44 -1.25
C PRO A 195 -0.87 -1.82 -2.63
N TRP A 196 -1.43 -0.61 -2.67
CA TRP A 196 -1.62 0.12 -3.92
C TRP A 196 -0.29 0.39 -4.64
N GLY A 197 -0.34 0.53 -5.96
CA GLY A 197 0.85 0.64 -6.80
C GLY A 197 1.57 -0.68 -7.06
N THR A 198 1.18 -1.78 -6.40
CA THR A 198 1.67 -3.12 -6.75
C THR A 198 1.26 -3.45 -8.18
N ARG A 199 2.24 -3.91 -8.97
CA ARG A 199 2.02 -4.40 -10.33
C ARG A 199 2.02 -5.91 -10.33
N PHE A 200 1.08 -6.52 -11.04
CA PHE A 200 0.97 -7.98 -11.13
C PHE A 200 0.31 -8.42 -12.43
N SER A 201 0.64 -9.61 -12.91
CA SER A 201 -0.01 -10.20 -14.07
C SER A 201 -1.11 -11.18 -13.66
N VAL A 202 -2.23 -11.12 -14.37
CA VAL A 202 -3.39 -12.02 -14.21
C VAL A 202 -3.51 -12.87 -15.49
N PRO A 203 -3.43 -14.21 -15.41
CA PRO A 203 -3.62 -15.08 -16.56
C PRO A 203 -4.94 -14.80 -17.30
N GLY A 204 -4.89 -14.71 -18.63
CA GLY A 204 -6.06 -14.43 -19.46
C GLY A 204 -6.53 -12.97 -19.48
N TYR A 205 -6.08 -12.12 -18.56
CA TYR A 205 -6.40 -10.68 -18.53
C TYR A 205 -5.24 -9.80 -18.98
N GLY A 206 -4.04 -9.97 -18.40
CA GLY A 206 -2.88 -9.11 -18.67
C GLY A 206 -2.32 -8.47 -17.40
N GLU A 207 -1.86 -7.22 -17.50
CA GLU A 207 -1.21 -6.48 -16.40
C GLU A 207 -2.22 -5.69 -15.56
N CYS A 208 -2.03 -5.77 -14.25
CA CYS A 208 -2.77 -5.00 -13.25
C CYS A 208 -1.86 -4.01 -12.53
N TYR A 209 -2.44 -2.88 -12.19
CA TYR A 209 -1.94 -1.89 -11.26
C TYR A 209 -2.97 -1.76 -10.13
N ALA A 210 -2.58 -2.14 -8.89
CA ALA A 210 -3.44 -2.04 -7.73
C ALA A 210 -3.77 -0.57 -7.43
N ALA A 211 -4.99 -0.15 -7.73
CA ALA A 211 -5.45 1.23 -7.52
C ALA A 211 -6.83 1.31 -6.89
N ASP A 212 -7.51 0.18 -6.70
CA ASP A 212 -8.89 0.19 -6.25
C ASP A 212 -9.10 -0.74 -5.06
N ILE A 213 -10.24 -0.59 -4.39
CA ILE A 213 -10.72 -1.47 -3.33
C ILE A 213 -12.23 -1.65 -3.50
N GLY A 214 -12.80 -2.70 -2.92
CA GLY A 214 -14.24 -2.93 -2.96
C GLY A 214 -14.71 -3.68 -1.73
N SER A 215 -15.96 -3.47 -1.32
CA SER A 215 -16.50 -4.10 -0.10
C SER A 215 -16.39 -5.62 -0.12
N TRP A 216 -16.51 -6.24 -1.29
CA TRP A 216 -16.39 -7.68 -1.49
C TRP A 216 -15.01 -8.13 -2.00
N ILE A 217 -14.07 -7.19 -2.14
CA ILE A 217 -12.71 -7.45 -2.58
C ILE A 217 -11.83 -7.52 -1.33
N LYS A 218 -11.93 -8.66 -0.65
CA LYS A 218 -11.35 -8.91 0.66
C LYS A 218 -10.54 -10.19 0.63
N ASP A 219 -9.46 -10.19 1.38
CA ASP A 219 -8.54 -11.32 1.53
C ASP A 219 -7.97 -11.74 0.15
N ASP A 220 -8.27 -12.94 -0.33
CA ASP A 220 -7.73 -13.52 -1.57
C ASP A 220 -8.55 -13.22 -2.83
N ILE A 221 -9.19 -12.04 -2.88
CA ILE A 221 -10.02 -11.60 -4.00
C ILE A 221 -9.38 -10.40 -4.71
N VAL A 222 -9.34 -10.46 -6.04
CA VAL A 222 -9.01 -9.33 -6.93
C VAL A 222 -10.17 -9.09 -7.89
N ASP A 223 -10.42 -7.82 -8.23
CA ASP A 223 -11.36 -7.44 -9.28
C ASP A 223 -10.61 -6.78 -10.43
N VAL A 224 -10.75 -7.31 -11.65
CA VAL A 224 -10.17 -6.71 -12.86
C VAL A 224 -11.19 -5.83 -13.57
N TRP A 225 -10.77 -4.70 -14.13
CA TRP A 225 -11.69 -3.86 -14.89
C TRP A 225 -11.88 -4.39 -16.31
N LEU A 226 -13.13 -4.59 -16.74
CA LEU A 226 -13.47 -4.96 -18.11
C LEU A 226 -14.67 -4.15 -18.61
N PRO A 227 -14.72 -3.73 -19.88
CA PRO A 227 -15.80 -2.90 -20.39
C PRO A 227 -17.09 -3.69 -20.62
N GLY A 228 -18.21 -3.16 -20.16
CA GLY A 228 -19.55 -3.62 -20.52
C GLY A 228 -19.75 -5.13 -20.31
N PRO A 229 -20.27 -5.87 -21.30
CA PRO A 229 -20.53 -7.31 -21.18
C PRO A 229 -19.28 -8.18 -20.98
N GLN A 230 -18.06 -7.66 -21.20
CA GLN A 230 -16.85 -8.44 -20.96
C GLN A 230 -16.65 -8.74 -19.47
N ALA A 231 -17.11 -7.84 -18.58
CA ALA A 231 -17.06 -8.09 -17.14
C ALA A 231 -17.94 -9.28 -16.74
N ASP A 232 -19.13 -9.40 -17.33
CA ASP A 232 -20.00 -10.57 -17.08
C ASP A 232 -19.40 -11.86 -17.68
N ALA A 233 -18.81 -11.78 -18.87
CA ALA A 233 -18.19 -12.91 -19.55
C ALA A 233 -16.91 -13.43 -18.86
N TRP A 234 -16.24 -12.58 -18.07
CA TRP A 234 -15.09 -12.98 -17.25
C TRP A 234 -15.46 -14.00 -16.18
N GLY A 235 -16.67 -13.87 -15.63
CA GLY A 235 -17.17 -14.67 -14.52
C GLY A 235 -16.28 -14.59 -13.28
N ILE A 236 -16.11 -15.72 -12.59
CA ILE A 236 -15.32 -15.83 -11.37
C ILE A 236 -14.33 -16.96 -11.57
N GLN A 237 -13.04 -16.63 -11.47
CA GLN A 237 -11.95 -17.57 -11.76
C GLN A 237 -11.02 -17.71 -10.57
N SER A 238 -10.43 -18.89 -10.37
CA SER A 238 -9.34 -19.09 -9.41
C SER A 238 -8.03 -19.11 -10.18
N LEU A 239 -7.20 -18.08 -10.03
CA LEU A 239 -6.00 -17.86 -10.85
C LEU A 239 -4.77 -17.63 -9.97
N THR A 240 -3.61 -18.04 -10.49
CA THR A 240 -2.31 -17.72 -9.89
C THR A 240 -1.78 -16.42 -10.51
N LEU A 241 -1.81 -15.36 -9.71
CA LEU A 241 -1.26 -14.05 -10.06
C LEU A 241 0.25 -14.05 -9.84
N THR A 242 0.97 -13.20 -10.56
CA THR A 242 2.43 -13.02 -10.36
C THR A 242 2.76 -11.55 -10.16
N ILE A 243 3.39 -11.21 -9.03
CA ILE A 243 3.89 -9.86 -8.75
C ILE A 243 5.04 -9.52 -9.69
N ARG A 244 5.05 -8.30 -10.23
CA ARG A 244 6.06 -7.78 -11.16
C ARG A 244 7.10 -6.90 -10.46
#